data_AF-A0A158ASX3-F1
#
_entry.id   AF-A0A158ASX3-F1
#
_cell.length_a   1.000
_cell.length_b   1.000
_cell.length_c   1.000
_cell.angle_alpha   90.00
_cell.angle_beta   90.00
_cell.angle_gamma   90.00
#
_symmetry.space_group_name_H-M   'P 1'
#
loop_
_entity.id
_entity.type
_entity.pdbx_description
1 polymer ?
#
loop_
_entity_poly.entity_id
_entity_poly.type
_entity_poly.pdbx_seq_one_letter_code
_entity_poly.pdbx_strand_id
1 'polypeptide(L)' 'MNARSLSINVHDSQIDDLMQRLRNTRFPASLDAQQWNDGAALAFVRRLTDYWQSQFDWRAQEARLNELPFLGRTVF' A
#
# COMPACT_ATOMS: atom_id res chain seq x y z
N MET A 1 -12.41 -18.09 -26.38
CA MET A 1 -12.02 -17.03 -25.42
C MET A 1 -10.57 -17.30 -25.03
N ASN A 2 -9.64 -16.38 -25.25
CA ASN A 2 -8.22 -16.55 -24.88
C ASN A 2 -7.94 -15.77 -23.60
N ALA A 3 -7.61 -16.45 -22.51
CA ALA A 3 -7.20 -15.80 -21.28
C ALA A 3 -5.75 -15.29 -21.43
N ARG A 4 -5.50 -14.01 -21.13
CA ARG A 4 -4.15 -13.43 -21.10
C ARG A 4 -3.64 -13.44 -19.67
N SER A 5 -2.47 -14.04 -19.46
CA SER A 5 -1.76 -13.95 -18.18
C SER A 5 -1.33 -12.51 -17.95
N LEU A 6 -1.62 -12.00 -16.75
CA LEU A 6 -1.21 -10.69 -16.29
C LEU A 6 -0.20 -10.85 -15.16
N SER A 7 0.71 -9.89 -15.06
CA SER A 7 1.67 -9.80 -13.96
C SER A 7 1.62 -8.38 -13.41
N ILE A 8 1.73 -8.27 -12.09
CA ILE A 8 1.85 -7.02 -11.37
C ILE A 8 3.28 -6.51 -11.57
N ASN A 9 3.40 -5.26 -12.03
CA ASN A 9 4.68 -4.58 -12.18
C ASN A 9 4.51 -3.13 -11.71
N VAL A 10 4.98 -2.86 -10.50
CA VAL A 10 5.01 -1.55 -9.86
C VAL A 10 6.37 -0.94 -10.14
N HIS A 11 6.37 0.21 -10.82
CA HIS A 11 7.62 0.89 -11.16
C HIS A 11 8.31 1.42 -9.89
N ASP A 12 9.65 1.38 -9.85
CA ASP A 12 10.43 1.93 -8.72
C ASP A 12 10.03 3.37 -8.40
N SER A 13 9.75 4.18 -9.43
CA SER A 13 9.30 5.56 -9.27
C SER A 13 8.00 5.71 -8.49
N GLN A 14 7.10 4.72 -8.55
CA GLN A 14 5.86 4.73 -7.77
C GLN A 14 6.13 4.40 -6.29
N ILE A 15 7.06 3.50 -6.02
CA ILE A 15 7.50 3.18 -4.66
C ILE A 15 8.24 4.38 -4.07
N ASP A 16 9.12 5.02 -4.84
CA ASP A 16 9.83 6.23 -4.41
C ASP A 16 8.87 7.39 -4.09
N ASP A 17 7.89 7.65 -4.97
CA ASP A 17 6.84 8.66 -4.73
C ASP A 17 6.05 8.34 -3.45
N LEU A 18 5.66 7.07 -3.24
CA LEU A 18 5.02 6.63 -2.00
C LEU A 18 5.91 6.93 -0.78
N MET A 19 7.20 6.57 -0.83
CA MET A 19 8.13 6.80 0.29
C MET A 19 8.35 8.28 0.58
N GLN A 20 8.34 9.14 -0.43
CA GLN A 20 8.41 10.59 -0.26
C GLN A 20 7.14 11.14 0.41
N ARG A 21 5.95 10.67 0.01
CA ARG A 21 4.68 11.09 0.61
C ARG A 21 4.58 10.67 2.07
N LEU A 22 4.92 9.41 2.37
CA LEU A 22 4.93 8.88 3.75
C LEU A 22 5.84 9.73 4.65
N ARG A 23 7.08 10.01 4.20
CA ARG A 23 8.04 10.87 4.92
C ARG A 23 7.54 12.27 5.18
N ASN A 24 6.80 12.85 4.24
CA ASN A 24 6.31 14.22 4.30
C ASN A 24 4.91 14.34 4.91
N THR A 25 4.40 13.27 5.51
CA THR A 25 3.04 13.23 6.05
C THR A 25 2.84 14.25 7.16
N ARG A 26 1.84 15.13 6.99
CA ARG A 26 1.36 16.03 8.04
C ARG A 26 0.15 15.40 8.70
N PHE A 27 0.35 14.87 9.90
CA PHE A 27 -0.70 14.27 10.68
C PHE A 27 -1.59 15.33 11.34
N PRO A 28 -2.92 15.10 11.41
CA PRO A 28 -3.81 16.00 12.13
C PRO A 28 -3.57 15.92 13.64
N ALA A 29 -4.04 16.95 14.36
CA ALA A 29 -4.21 16.86 15.80
C ALA A 29 -5.36 15.90 16.13
N SER A 30 -5.30 15.24 17.28
CA SER A 30 -6.36 14.36 17.76
C SER A 30 -6.63 14.68 19.23
N LEU A 31 -7.92 14.66 19.62
CA LEU A 31 -8.35 14.83 21.01
C LEU A 31 -7.98 13.59 21.84
N ASP A 32 -8.12 12.40 21.26
CA ASP A 32 -7.58 11.15 21.79
C ASP A 32 -7.05 10.29 20.64
N ALA A 33 -5.72 10.19 20.55
CA ALA A 33 -5.04 9.51 19.46
C ALA A 33 -5.26 7.98 19.44
N GLN A 34 -5.81 7.39 20.50
CA GLN A 34 -6.02 5.94 20.61
C GLN A 34 -7.44 5.49 20.22
N GLN A 35 -8.42 6.40 20.18
CA GLN A 35 -9.82 6.05 19.96
C GLN A 35 -10.18 5.89 18.48
N TRP A 36 -11.20 5.06 18.21
CA TRP A 36 -11.69 4.70 16.88
C TRP A 36 -13.13 5.15 16.59
N ASN A 37 -13.74 5.88 17.52
CA ASN A 37 -15.13 6.34 17.44
C ASN A 37 -15.39 7.26 16.25
N ASP A 38 -14.38 8.03 15.83
CA ASP A 38 -14.50 9.03 14.76
C ASP A 38 -13.64 8.70 13.51
N GLY A 39 -13.34 7.40 13.33
CA GLY A 39 -12.51 6.90 12.24
C GLY A 39 -11.23 6.25 12.73
N ALA A 40 -10.22 6.13 11.86
CA ALA A 40 -8.98 5.45 12.21
C ALA A 40 -8.23 6.22 13.31
N ALA A 41 -7.85 5.50 14.38
CA ALA A 41 -7.07 6.08 15.47
C ALA A 41 -5.73 6.64 14.96
N LEU A 42 -5.38 7.87 15.36
CA LEU A 42 -4.17 8.53 14.89
C LEU A 42 -2.90 7.74 15.24
N ALA A 43 -2.86 7.10 16.41
CA ALA A 43 -1.74 6.26 16.83
C ALA A 43 -1.58 5.02 15.94
N PHE A 44 -2.68 4.45 15.45
CA PHE A 44 -2.64 3.35 14.49
C PHE A 44 -2.11 3.82 13.14
N VAL A 45 -2.64 4.94 12.60
CA VAL A 45 -2.22 5.46 11.30
C VAL A 45 -0.72 5.78 11.30
N ARG A 46 -0.19 6.42 12.35
CA ARG A 46 1.24 6.70 12.49
C ARG A 46 2.09 5.43 12.45
N ARG A 47 1.70 4.42 13.23
CA ARG A 47 2.40 3.12 13.25
C ARG A 47 2.37 2.44 11.88
N LEU A 48 1.25 2.51 11.18
CA LEU A 48 1.11 1.96 9.84
C LEU A 48 2.00 2.71 8.84
N THR A 49 2.05 4.03 8.91
CA THR A 49 2.96 4.86 8.11
C THR A 49 4.42 4.48 8.36
N ASP A 50 4.83 4.34 9.61
CA ASP A 50 6.19 3.95 9.98
C ASP A 50 6.53 2.55 9.45
N TYR A 51 5.62 1.59 9.60
CA TYR A 51 5.80 0.23 9.09
C TYR A 51 5.96 0.21 7.56
N TRP A 52 5.09 0.91 6.83
CA TRP A 52 5.20 1.02 5.38
C TRP A 52 6.49 1.68 4.93
N GLN A 53 6.96 2.69 5.65
CA GLN A 53 8.18 3.40 5.29
C GLN A 53 9.45 2.58 5.56
N SER A 54 9.48 1.79 6.63
CA SER A 54 10.73 1.23 7.17
C SER A 54 10.85 -0.29 7.11
N GLN A 55 9.73 -1.01 7.00
CA GLN A 55 9.70 -2.46 7.19
C GLN A 55 8.96 -3.20 6.07
N PHE A 56 8.05 -2.54 5.37
CA PHE A 56 7.28 -3.19 4.32
C PHE A 56 8.11 -3.35 3.04
N ASP A 57 8.45 -4.60 2.72
CA ASP A 57 9.17 -4.95 1.50
C ASP A 57 8.19 -5.09 0.32
N TRP A 58 8.06 -4.01 -0.46
CA TRP A 58 7.22 -3.97 -1.65
C TRP A 58 7.60 -5.02 -2.70
N ARG A 59 8.90 -5.28 -2.89
CA ARG A 59 9.37 -6.22 -3.93
C ARG A 59 9.09 -7.66 -3.53
N ALA A 60 9.21 -7.99 -2.25
CA ALA A 60 8.78 -9.29 -1.75
C ALA A 60 7.27 -9.52 -1.93
N GLN A 61 6.44 -8.50 -1.66
CA GLN A 61 4.98 -8.63 -1.84
C GLN A 61 4.59 -8.73 -3.31
N GLU A 62 5.21 -7.94 -4.19
CA GLU A 62 4.99 -8.04 -5.63
C GLU A 62 5.35 -9.42 -6.17
N ALA A 63 6.51 -9.96 -5.78
CA ALA A 63 6.93 -11.30 -6.18
C ALA A 63 5.94 -12.37 -5.71
N ARG A 64 5.56 -12.34 -4.43
CA ARG A 64 4.57 -13.26 -3.85
C ARG A 64 3.23 -13.20 -4.56
N LEU A 65 2.74 -11.99 -4.88
CA LEU A 65 1.47 -11.85 -5.58
C LEU A 65 1.57 -12.43 -6.99
N ASN A 66 2.67 -12.20 -7.70
CA ASN A 66 2.92 -12.74 -9.03
C ASN A 66 3.06 -14.28 -9.10
N GLU A 67 3.17 -14.98 -7.96
CA GLU A 67 3.06 -16.45 -7.91
C GLU A 67 1.61 -16.93 -8.13
N LEU A 68 0.62 -16.04 -7.95
CA LEU A 68 -0.79 -16.35 -8.12
C LEU A 68 -1.23 -16.12 -9.58
N PRO A 69 -2.17 -16.93 -10.11
CA PRO A 69 -2.68 -16.74 -11.46
C PRO A 69 -3.56 -15.49 -11.54
N PHE A 70 -3.10 -14.47 -12.28
CA PHE A 70 -3.93 -13.33 -12.68
C PHE A 70 -4.38 -13.48 -14.12
N LEU A 71 -5.70 -13.47 -14.32
CA LEU A 71 -6.32 -13.56 -15.63
C LEU A 71 -7.08 -12.28 -15.92
N GLY A 72 -6.68 -11.59 -16.99
CA GLY A 72 -7.50 -10.51 -17.54
C GLY A 72 -8.63 -11.09 -18.40
N ARG A 73 -9.85 -10.61 -18.20
CA ARG A 73 -10.96 -10.84 -19.13
C ARG A 73 -11.46 -9.49 -19.66
N THR A 74 -11.42 -9.32 -20.97
CA THR A 74 -12.13 -8.23 -21.63
C THR A 74 -13.56 -8.72 -21.90
N VAL A 75 -14.54 -8.09 -21.28
CA VAL A 75 -15.96 -8.31 -21.59
C VAL A 75 -16.39 -7.14 -22.47
N PHE A 76 -16.84 -7.43 -23.69
CA PHE A 76 -17.42 -6.46 -24.63
C PHE A 76 -18.92 -6.38 -24.42
#